data_AF-A0ABD0MZI6-F1
#
_entry.id   AF-A0ABD0MZI6-F1
#
_cell.length_a   1.000
_cell.length_b   1.000
_cell.length_c   1.000
_cell.angle_alpha   90.00
_cell.angle_beta   90.00
_cell.angle_gamma   90.00
#
_symmetry.space_group_name_H-M   'P 1'
#
loop_
_entity.id
_entity.type
_entity.pdbx_description
1 polymer ?
#
loop_
_entity_poly.entity_id
_entity_poly.type
_entity_poly.pdbx_seq_one_letter_code
_entity_poly.pdbx_strand_id
1 'polypeptide(L)'
;MLLLAQQWILPALWDLEISISYRKTEVLKTRLSSPLVQFHYQCDPSELRGQPIRFPSTEGLTDQKQIQFTNRILDSIQRGLLLEVDHTGIYGFRQDDCKVFVSTSDLSEIRGPESRQLDRNTRELLLSFDEYLRGMNNEKGMATLNNLYNMLN
;
A
#
# COMPACT_ATOMS: atom_id res chain seq x y z
N MET A 1 -12.76 -35.50 18.30
CA MET A 1 -11.35 -35.22 18.00
C MET A 1 -11.18 -35.18 16.49
N LEU A 2 -11.41 -34.01 15.89
CA LEU A 2 -10.96 -33.70 14.54
C LEU A 2 -10.28 -32.35 14.68
N LEU A 3 -8.95 -32.38 14.78
CA LEU A 3 -8.12 -31.19 14.60
C LEU A 3 -8.37 -30.73 13.16
N LEU A 4 -9.06 -29.61 13.00
CA LEU A 4 -9.05 -28.90 11.74
C LEU A 4 -7.60 -28.55 11.49
N ALA A 5 -6.99 -29.24 10.52
CA ALA A 5 -5.71 -28.83 9.97
C ALA A 5 -5.89 -27.38 9.55
N GLN A 6 -5.28 -26.48 10.32
CA GLN A 6 -5.20 -25.08 9.95
C GLN A 6 -4.31 -25.05 8.71
N GLN A 7 -4.97 -25.10 7.55
CA GLN A 7 -4.32 -25.01 6.27
C GLN A 7 -3.64 -23.65 6.25
N TRP A 8 -2.31 -23.66 6.28
CA TRP A 8 -1.50 -22.45 6.12
C TRP A 8 -1.70 -21.98 4.69
N ILE A 9 -2.79 -21.24 4.44
CA ILE A 9 -2.98 -20.51 3.20
C ILE A 9 -1.91 -19.44 3.22
N LEU A 10 -0.80 -19.70 2.53
CA LEU A 10 0.19 -18.66 2.29
C LEU A 10 -0.53 -17.53 1.55
N PRO A 11 -0.39 -16.27 2.00
CA PRO A 11 -0.96 -15.14 1.29
C PRO A 11 -0.49 -15.18 -0.16
N ALA A 12 -1.42 -14.99 -1.10
CA ALA A 12 -1.04 -14.81 -2.48
C ALA A 12 -0.15 -13.56 -2.59
N LEU A 13 0.70 -13.50 -3.62
CA LEU A 13 1.61 -12.37 -3.89
C LEU A 13 0.90 -11.01 -3.85
N TRP A 14 -0.38 -11.01 -4.21
CA TRP A 14 -1.21 -9.82 -4.37
C TRP A 14 -2.18 -9.58 -3.21
N ASP A 15 -2.04 -10.32 -2.11
CA ASP A 15 -2.83 -10.11 -0.90
C ASP A 15 -2.31 -8.88 -0.16
N LEU A 16 -3.10 -7.81 -0.19
CA LEU A 16 -2.75 -6.51 0.36
C LEU A 16 -3.68 -6.17 1.54
N GLU A 17 -3.09 -5.73 2.65
CA GLU A 17 -3.81 -4.97 3.68
C GLU A 17 -3.62 -3.48 3.41
N ILE A 18 -4.72 -2.74 3.37
CA ILE A 18 -4.74 -1.31 3.08
C ILE A 18 -5.38 -0.59 4.26
N SER A 19 -4.63 0.36 4.83
CA SER A 19 -5.12 1.29 5.85
C SER A 19 -4.99 2.72 5.34
N ILE A 20 -6.08 3.49 5.46
CA ILE A 20 -6.10 4.93 5.16
C ILE A 20 -6.33 5.68 6.46
N SER A 21 -5.49 6.66 6.74
CA SER A 21 -5.60 7.50 7.93
C SER A 21 -5.64 8.99 7.59
N TYR A 22 -6.54 9.72 8.26
CA TYR A 22 -6.53 11.18 8.25
C TYR A 22 -5.97 11.68 9.58
N ARG A 23 -4.81 12.34 9.52
CA ARG A 23 -4.11 12.88 10.71
C ARG A 23 -3.92 11.82 11.82
N LYS A 24 -3.52 10.61 11.43
CA LYS A 24 -3.31 9.43 12.30
C LYS A 24 -4.58 8.74 12.82
N THR A 25 -5.76 9.19 12.45
CA THR A 25 -7.00 8.45 12.70
C THR A 25 -7.29 7.55 11.51
N GLU A 26 -7.31 6.24 11.73
CA GLU A 26 -7.69 5.27 10.69
C GLU A 26 -9.18 5.46 10.33
N VAL A 27 -9.45 5.65 9.04
CA VAL A 27 -10.79 5.86 8.49
C VAL A 27 -11.22 4.73 7.56
N LEU A 28 -10.27 3.90 7.12
CA LEU A 28 -10.51 2.68 6.37
C LEU A 28 -9.43 1.67 6.70
N LYS A 29 -9.85 0.42 6.92
CA LYS A 29 -8.98 -0.75 6.92
C LYS A 29 -9.65 -1.86 6.12
N THR A 30 -8.94 -2.39 5.12
CA THR A 30 -9.48 -3.46 4.27
C THR A 30 -8.38 -4.41 3.81
N ARG A 31 -8.80 -5.59 3.35
CA ARG A 31 -7.94 -6.59 2.71
C ARG A 31 -8.51 -6.95 1.36
N LEU A 32 -7.65 -7.07 0.37
CA LEU A 32 -8.01 -7.49 -0.98
C LEU A 32 -6.88 -8.28 -1.62
N SER A 33 -7.22 -9.03 -2.66
CA SER A 33 -6.23 -9.71 -3.50
C SER A 33 -6.34 -9.16 -4.93
N SER A 34 -5.38 -8.36 -5.35
CA SER A 34 -5.37 -7.81 -6.72
C SER A 34 -3.97 -7.34 -7.12
N PRO A 35 -3.48 -7.68 -8.33
CA PRO A 35 -2.21 -7.16 -8.83
C PRO A 35 -2.27 -5.67 -9.17
N LEU A 36 -3.47 -5.09 -9.31
CA LEU A 36 -3.69 -3.69 -9.65
C LEU A 36 -4.73 -3.09 -8.70
N VAL A 37 -4.35 -2.06 -7.96
CA VAL A 37 -5.22 -1.36 -7.00
C VAL A 37 -5.20 0.13 -7.28
N GLN A 38 -6.36 0.75 -7.39
CA GLN A 38 -6.46 2.17 -7.76
C GLN A 38 -7.14 2.99 -6.68
N PHE A 39 -6.36 3.86 -6.04
CA PHE A 39 -6.83 4.81 -5.03
C PHE A 39 -7.41 6.05 -5.71
N HIS A 40 -8.70 6.32 -5.51
CA HIS A 40 -9.42 7.39 -6.21
C HIS A 40 -10.39 8.12 -5.27
N TYR A 41 -10.98 9.23 -5.71
CA TYR A 41 -12.04 9.90 -4.94
C TYR A 41 -13.22 10.36 -5.79
N GLN A 42 -12.96 11.17 -6.83
CA GLN A 42 -14.01 11.77 -7.67
C GLN A 42 -14.32 10.95 -8.94
N CYS A 43 -13.35 10.21 -9.49
CA CYS A 43 -13.52 9.45 -10.74
C CYS A 43 -14.48 8.26 -10.55
N ASP A 44 -15.31 8.00 -11.56
CA ASP A 44 -16.21 6.85 -11.61
C ASP A 44 -15.40 5.54 -11.61
N PRO A 45 -15.74 4.56 -10.75
CA PRO A 45 -15.03 3.27 -10.72
C PRO A 45 -14.94 2.52 -12.05
N SER A 46 -15.90 2.71 -12.96
CA SER A 46 -15.91 2.08 -14.29
C SER A 46 -14.82 2.59 -15.23
N GLU A 47 -14.24 3.76 -14.96
CA GLU A 47 -13.14 4.37 -15.74
C GLU A 47 -11.74 3.96 -15.22
N LEU A 48 -11.70 3.20 -14.12
CA LEU A 48 -10.48 2.78 -13.45
C LEU A 48 -9.97 1.46 -14.02
N ARG A 49 -8.64 1.28 -13.98
CA ARG A 49 -7.93 0.11 -14.53
C ARG A 49 -7.67 -0.97 -13.49
N GLY A 50 -7.63 -0.60 -12.21
CA GLY A 50 -7.37 -1.51 -11.09
C GLY A 50 -8.57 -1.66 -10.18
N GLN A 51 -8.45 -2.54 -9.18
CA GLN A 51 -9.43 -2.70 -8.12
C GLN A 51 -9.63 -1.36 -7.40
N PRO A 52 -10.83 -0.75 -7.44
CA PRO A 52 -11.05 0.59 -6.92
C PRO A 52 -11.04 0.61 -5.40
N ILE A 53 -10.26 1.53 -4.83
CA ILE A 53 -10.29 1.90 -3.41
C ILE A 53 -10.60 3.39 -3.35
N ARG A 54 -11.84 3.72 -2.98
CA ARG A 54 -12.23 5.11 -2.79
C ARG A 54 -11.70 5.62 -1.46
N PHE A 55 -11.04 6.77 -1.44
CA PHE A 55 -10.74 7.47 -0.19
C PHE A 55 -12.05 7.77 0.57
N PRO A 56 -12.14 7.50 1.88
CA PRO A 56 -13.31 7.87 2.67
C PRO A 56 -13.59 9.38 2.63
N SER A 57 -14.86 9.77 2.72
CA SER A 57 -15.19 11.18 2.93
C SER A 57 -14.76 11.63 4.33
N THR A 58 -14.89 12.92 4.64
CA THR A 58 -14.68 13.44 6.00
C THR A 58 -15.83 13.15 6.97
N GLU A 59 -16.76 12.28 6.60
CA GLU A 59 -17.87 11.89 7.47
C GLU A 59 -17.34 11.25 8.76
N GLY A 60 -17.91 11.64 9.90
CA GLY A 60 -17.46 11.17 11.23
C GLY A 60 -16.26 11.92 11.82
N LEU A 61 -15.58 12.79 11.08
CA LEU A 61 -14.59 13.70 11.65
C LEU A 61 -15.30 14.85 12.41
N THR A 62 -14.69 15.33 13.49
CA THR A 62 -15.26 16.43 14.31
C THR A 62 -14.46 17.72 14.23
N ASP A 63 -13.14 17.64 14.02
CA ASP A 63 -12.25 18.80 13.86
C ASP A 63 -12.53 19.51 12.53
N GLN A 64 -13.18 20.67 12.59
CA GLN A 64 -13.59 21.46 11.44
C GLN A 64 -12.40 21.89 10.56
N LYS A 65 -11.24 22.17 11.17
CA LYS A 65 -10.05 22.56 10.43
C LYS A 65 -9.51 21.36 9.66
N GLN A 66 -9.46 20.18 10.29
CA GLN A 66 -9.09 18.94 9.63
C GLN A 66 -10.05 18.62 8.47
N ILE A 67 -11.37 18.72 8.68
CA ILE A 67 -12.38 18.50 7.64
C ILE A 67 -12.10 19.40 6.43
N GLN A 68 -11.89 20.70 6.64
CA GLN A 68 -11.62 21.64 5.55
C GLN A 68 -10.34 21.29 4.76
N PHE A 69 -9.24 20.95 5.45
CA PHE A 69 -7.99 20.60 4.78
C PHE A 69 -8.06 19.25 4.07
N THR A 70 -8.66 18.24 4.69
CA THR A 70 -8.85 16.92 4.08
C THR A 70 -9.72 17.02 2.84
N ASN A 71 -10.84 17.77 2.87
CA ASN A 71 -11.68 17.96 1.69
C ASN A 71 -10.92 18.62 0.54
N ARG A 72 -10.09 19.64 0.78
CA ARG A 72 -9.24 20.23 -0.26
C ARG A 72 -8.30 19.22 -0.93
N ILE A 73 -7.77 18.27 -0.16
CA ILE A 73 -6.93 17.19 -0.71
C ILE A 73 -7.80 16.24 -1.53
N LEU A 74 -8.91 15.77 -0.96
CA LEU A 74 -9.82 14.83 -1.63
C LEU A 74 -10.39 15.39 -2.93
N ASP A 75 -10.78 16.66 -2.96
CA ASP A 75 -11.30 17.34 -4.15
C ASP A 75 -10.28 17.46 -5.28
N SER A 76 -8.98 17.36 -4.96
CA SER A 76 -7.89 17.33 -5.96
C SER A 76 -7.62 15.94 -6.54
N ILE A 77 -8.28 14.89 -6.02
CA ILE A 77 -8.06 13.49 -6.42
C ILE A 77 -9.19 13.04 -7.34
N GLN A 78 -8.83 12.81 -8.61
CA GLN A 78 -9.67 12.16 -9.61
C GLN A 78 -9.35 10.67 -9.64
N ARG A 79 -8.35 10.27 -10.43
CA ARG A 79 -7.93 8.87 -10.64
C ARG A 79 -6.86 8.42 -9.65
N GLY A 80 -6.19 9.39 -9.02
CA GLY A 80 -5.30 9.27 -7.87
C GLY A 80 -4.02 8.49 -8.13
N LEU A 81 -3.85 7.39 -7.40
CA LEU A 81 -2.64 6.57 -7.40
C LEU A 81 -3.01 5.14 -7.80
N LEU A 82 -2.34 4.61 -8.81
CA LEU A 82 -2.40 3.19 -9.15
C LEU A 82 -1.19 2.49 -8.51
N LEU A 83 -1.47 1.46 -7.71
CA LEU A 83 -0.48 0.49 -7.27
C LEU A 83 -0.54 -0.75 -8.16
N GLU A 84 0.63 -1.23 -8.54
CA GLU A 84 0.82 -2.46 -9.30
C GLU A 84 1.77 -3.38 -8.52
N VAL A 85 1.37 -4.64 -8.35
CA VAL A 85 2.18 -5.67 -7.70
C VAL A 85 2.48 -6.75 -8.73
N ASP A 86 3.76 -6.92 -9.03
CA ASP A 86 4.25 -8.00 -9.88
C ASP A 86 5.27 -8.86 -9.12
N HIS A 87 5.92 -9.80 -9.82
CA HIS A 87 6.87 -10.73 -9.21
C HIS A 87 8.20 -10.07 -8.78
N THR A 88 8.46 -8.83 -9.20
CA THR A 88 9.70 -8.10 -8.90
C THR A 88 9.51 -7.11 -7.75
N GLY A 89 8.29 -6.60 -7.55
CA GLY A 89 8.03 -5.64 -6.49
C GLY A 89 6.67 -4.95 -6.56
N ILE A 90 6.58 -3.87 -5.78
CA ILE A 90 5.42 -2.96 -5.74
C ILE A 90 5.80 -1.68 -6.46
N TYR A 91 4.94 -1.25 -7.38
CA TYR A 91 5.09 -0.06 -8.18
C TYR A 91 3.95 0.92 -7.93
N GLY A 92 4.27 2.21 -8.04
CA GLY A 92 3.32 3.31 -7.96
C GLY A 92 3.27 4.08 -9.26
N PHE A 93 2.07 4.53 -9.63
CA PHE A 93 1.84 5.38 -10.77
C PHE A 93 0.88 6.51 -10.38
N ARG A 94 1.43 7.70 -10.15
CA ARG A 94 0.68 8.90 -9.77
C ARG A 94 0.02 9.52 -11.01
N GLN A 95 -1.30 9.67 -11.01
CA GLN A 95 -2.07 10.09 -12.18
C GLN A 95 -2.49 11.57 -12.13
N ASP A 96 -2.72 12.09 -10.93
CA ASP A 96 -3.22 13.44 -10.70
C ASP A 96 -2.11 14.41 -10.27
N ASP A 97 -2.46 15.69 -10.12
CA ASP A 97 -1.54 16.76 -9.74
C ASP A 97 -1.22 16.80 -8.24
N CYS A 98 -2.02 16.11 -7.41
CA CYS A 98 -1.73 15.96 -5.98
C CYS A 98 -0.33 15.34 -5.81
N LYS A 99 0.52 15.93 -4.97
CA LYS A 99 1.85 15.39 -4.67
C LYS A 99 1.70 14.16 -3.79
N VAL A 100 2.35 13.07 -4.18
CA VAL A 100 2.39 11.82 -3.41
C VAL A 100 3.83 11.58 -2.99
N PHE A 101 4.02 11.24 -1.72
CA PHE A 101 5.30 10.89 -1.15
C PHE A 101 5.23 9.44 -0.67
N VAL A 102 6.29 8.68 -0.91
CA VAL A 102 6.41 7.28 -0.52
C VAL A 102 7.53 7.12 0.50
N SER A 103 7.31 6.21 1.46
CA SER A 103 8.29 5.70 2.40
C SER A 103 8.03 4.22 2.61
N THR A 104 9.09 3.42 2.64
CA THR A 104 9.06 2.00 3.00
C THR A 104 9.58 1.75 4.42
N SER A 105 10.10 2.78 5.08
CA SER A 105 10.52 2.81 6.49
C SER A 105 9.30 2.84 7.41
N ASP A 106 9.49 2.57 8.71
CA ASP A 106 8.40 2.47 9.68
C ASP A 106 7.45 3.70 9.62
N LEU A 107 6.14 3.47 9.77
CA LEU A 107 5.09 4.50 9.66
C LEU A 107 5.25 5.61 10.72
N SER A 108 5.99 5.33 11.79
CA SER A 108 6.37 6.30 12.82
C SER A 108 7.36 7.37 12.31
N GLU A 109 8.07 7.09 11.20
CA GLU A 109 9.18 7.88 10.65
C GLU A 109 8.85 8.63 9.35
N ILE A 110 7.57 8.74 8.96
CA ILE A 110 7.09 9.39 7.70
C ILE A 110 7.61 10.85 7.49
N ARG A 111 8.17 11.50 8.52
CA ARG A 111 8.79 12.83 8.43
C ARG A 111 10.33 12.79 8.36
N GLY A 112 10.92 11.63 8.09
CA GLY A 112 12.34 11.47 7.88
C GLY A 112 12.80 11.99 6.51
N PRO A 113 14.12 12.20 6.31
CA PRO A 113 14.70 12.62 5.04
C PRO A 113 14.50 11.61 3.88
N GLU A 114 13.92 10.43 4.17
CA GLU A 114 13.75 9.32 3.23
C GLU A 114 12.43 9.35 2.42
N SER A 115 11.51 10.28 2.73
CA SER A 115 10.26 10.37 1.95
C SER A 115 10.56 10.88 0.54
N ARG A 116 10.33 10.05 -0.47
CA ARG A 116 10.58 10.38 -1.88
C ARG A 116 9.28 10.81 -2.55
N GLN A 117 9.28 11.93 -3.27
CA GLN A 117 8.12 12.34 -4.07
C GLN A 117 8.02 11.45 -5.32
N LEU A 118 6.81 11.01 -5.67
CA LEU A 118 6.55 10.36 -6.95
C LEU A 118 6.40 11.39 -8.07
N ASP A 119 6.98 11.09 -9.22
CA ASP A 119 6.77 11.79 -10.47
C ASP A 119 5.39 11.49 -11.04
N ARG A 120 4.83 12.44 -11.78
CA ARG A 120 3.49 12.29 -12.34
C ARG A 120 3.59 11.48 -13.63
N ASN A 121 2.67 10.54 -13.81
CA ASN A 121 2.57 9.67 -14.98
C ASN A 121 3.83 8.83 -15.26
N THR A 122 4.59 8.52 -14.20
CA THR A 122 5.76 7.63 -14.26
C THR A 122 5.47 6.39 -13.42
N ARG A 123 5.79 5.20 -13.97
CA ARG A 123 5.76 3.95 -13.20
C ARG A 123 7.04 3.86 -12.40
N GLU A 124 6.92 3.88 -11.08
CA GLU A 124 8.07 3.95 -10.18
C GLU A 124 8.09 2.79 -9.20
N LEU A 125 9.26 2.20 -9.00
CA LEU A 125 9.46 1.15 -8.01
C LEU A 125 9.35 1.75 -6.60
N LEU A 126 8.42 1.23 -5.80
CA LEU A 126 8.21 1.62 -4.42
C LEU A 126 8.93 0.65 -3.48
N LEU A 127 8.87 -0.65 -3.78
CA LEU A 127 9.51 -1.71 -3.00
C LEU A 127 10.00 -2.82 -3.93
N SER A 128 11.29 -3.11 -3.91
CA SER A 128 11.88 -4.29 -4.57
C SER A 128 11.80 -5.50 -3.66
N PHE A 129 11.23 -6.61 -4.15
CA PHE A 129 11.18 -7.85 -3.37
C PHE A 129 12.56 -8.47 -3.19
N ASP A 130 13.43 -8.38 -4.20
CA ASP A 130 14.80 -8.89 -4.09
C ASP A 130 15.62 -8.10 -3.06
N GLU A 131 15.54 -6.77 -3.07
CA GLU A 131 16.23 -5.94 -2.07
C GLU A 131 15.69 -6.18 -0.67
N TYR A 132 14.36 -6.29 -0.53
CA TYR A 132 13.71 -6.60 0.74
C TYR A 132 14.18 -7.94 1.30
N LEU A 133 14.15 -9.00 0.48
CA LEU A 133 14.60 -10.35 0.90
C LEU A 133 16.09 -10.39 1.22
N ARG A 134 16.94 -9.68 0.46
CA ARG A 134 18.37 -9.55 0.79
C ARG A 134 18.59 -8.85 2.12
N GLY A 135 17.86 -7.77 2.40
CA GLY A 135 17.88 -7.08 3.69
C GLY A 135 17.50 -8.01 4.86
N MET A 136 16.43 -8.80 4.70
CA MET A 136 16.02 -9.79 5.70
C MET A 136 17.08 -10.85 5.97
N ASN A 137 17.80 -11.29 4.92
CA ASN A 137 18.88 -12.27 5.06
C ASN A 137 20.12 -11.68 5.72
N ASN A 138 20.37 -10.38 5.56
CA ASN A 138 21.52 -9.69 6.16
C ASN A 138 21.29 -9.41 7.66
N GLU A 139 20.06 -9.16 8.10
CA GLU A 139 19.71 -9.01 9.52
C GLU A 139 19.61 -10.35 10.26
N LYS A 140 19.51 -11.48 9.54
CA LYS A 140 19.36 -12.84 10.08
C LYS A 140 20.24 -13.88 9.39
N GLY A 141 21.49 -13.55 9.10
CA GLY A 141 22.44 -14.40 8.37
C GLY A 141 22.72 -15.82 8.91
N MET A 142 22.05 -16.27 9.99
CA MET A 142 22.19 -17.62 10.53
C MET A 142 20.87 -18.40 10.74
N ALA A 143 19.69 -17.79 10.61
CA ALA A 143 18.42 -18.48 10.94
C ALA A 143 17.65 -19.02 9.72
N THR A 144 17.77 -18.38 8.55
CA THR A 144 16.83 -18.63 7.43
C THR A 144 17.29 -19.71 6.45
N LEU A 145 18.61 -19.94 6.29
CA LEU A 145 19.12 -20.98 5.37
C LEU A 145 18.65 -22.39 5.78
N ASN A 146 18.53 -22.67 7.08
CA ASN A 146 17.99 -23.94 7.58
C ASN A 146 16.49 -24.12 7.28
N ASN A 147 15.72 -23.04 7.17
CA ASN A 147 14.26 -23.14 6.95
C ASN A 147 13.89 -23.26 5.47
N LEU A 148 14.66 -22.65 4.56
CA LEU A 148 14.43 -22.84 3.11
C LEU A 148 14.79 -24.25 2.63
N TYR A 149 15.82 -24.89 3.20
CA TYR A 149 16.17 -26.28 2.88
C TYR A 149 15.08 -27.29 3.30
N ASN A 150 14.33 -26.99 4.37
CA ASN A 150 13.23 -27.82 4.87
C ASN A 150 11.88 -27.55 4.19
N MET A 151 11.78 -26.51 3.35
CA MET A 151 10.57 -26.19 2.57
C MET A 151 10.64 -26.70 1.13
N LEU A 152 11.82 -27.11 0.67
CA LEU A 152 12.07 -27.60 -0.69
C LEU A 152 12.31 -29.12 -0.76
N ASN A 153 12.15 -29.84 0.36
CA ASN A 153 12.12 -31.31 0.44
C ASN A 153 10.85 -31.80 1.14
#